data_AF-A0A2T6G2J4-F1
#
_entry.id   AF-A0A2T6G2J4-F1
#
_cell.length_a   1.000
_cell.length_b   1.000
_cell.length_c   1.000
_cell.angle_alpha   90.00
_cell.angle_beta   90.00
_cell.angle_gamma   90.00
#
_symmetry.space_group_name_H-M   'P 1'
#
loop_
_entity.id
_entity.type
_entity.pdbx_description
1 polymer ?
#
loop_
_entity_poly.entity_id
_entity_poly.type
_entity_poly.pdbx_seq_one_letter_code
_entity_poly.pdbx_strand_id
1 'polypeptide(L)'
;MIWDDFLNSMWRDWRGSGRSEDRLESPEWIGQWLSEHRLTAPHLPSPQEMVELKKLRDLLLRIVQACAAGSQPDPEDLGELNRVMADGPVVRQIVQIDQRYHLDCVPTLLGWTQIGAEIAASFAQTLADKDPARMRICSNPDCLWVYYDDTRNRSKRYCDDKLCGNLMKVRRFRARQKAGD
;
A
#
# COMPACT_ATOMS: atom_id res chain seq x y z
N MET A 1 0.51 4.30 5.59
CA MET A 1 -0.98 4.21 5.61
C MET A 1 -1.33 2.73 5.66
N ILE A 2 -2.60 2.32 5.74
CA ILE A 2 -2.88 0.87 5.78
C ILE A 2 -2.56 0.24 4.40
N TRP A 3 -2.97 0.92 3.34
CA TRP A 3 -2.94 0.40 1.98
C TRP A 3 -1.53 0.26 1.36
N ASP A 4 -0.60 1.16 1.67
CA ASP A 4 0.77 1.14 1.14
C ASP A 4 1.61 0.07 1.83
N ASP A 5 1.50 -0.07 3.16
CA ASP A 5 2.12 -1.17 3.90
C ASP A 5 1.55 -2.52 3.44
N PHE A 6 0.24 -2.60 3.18
CA PHE A 6 -0.40 -3.78 2.60
C PHE A 6 0.07 -4.09 1.18
N LEU A 7 0.15 -3.11 0.28
CA LEU A 7 0.71 -3.30 -1.07
C LEU A 7 2.15 -3.80 -1.02
N ASN A 8 2.95 -3.25 -0.10
CA ASN A 8 4.35 -3.57 0.09
C ASN A 8 4.60 -4.84 0.93
N SER A 9 3.53 -5.56 1.32
CA SER A 9 3.64 -6.91 1.90
C SER A 9 4.31 -7.89 0.94
N MET A 10 4.19 -7.68 -0.38
CA MET A 10 5.06 -8.33 -1.37
C MET A 10 6.44 -7.67 -1.33
N TRP A 11 7.29 -8.21 -0.45
CA TRP A 11 8.64 -7.70 -0.25
C TRP A 11 9.58 -8.22 -1.33
N ARG A 12 10.49 -7.35 -1.78
CA ARG A 12 11.55 -7.66 -2.73
C ARG A 12 12.87 -7.14 -2.18
N ASP A 13 13.94 -7.91 -2.36
CA ASP A 13 15.26 -7.45 -2.00
C ASP A 13 15.73 -6.35 -2.97
N TRP A 14 15.51 -5.11 -2.55
CA TRP A 14 15.91 -3.89 -3.24
C TRP A 14 17.42 -3.81 -3.57
N ARG A 15 18.27 -4.66 -2.97
CA ARG A 15 19.71 -4.73 -3.28
C ARG A 15 20.04 -5.54 -4.53
N GLY A 16 19.07 -6.25 -5.09
CA GLY A 16 19.19 -6.98 -6.36
C GLY A 16 19.69 -8.41 -6.23
N SER A 17 19.41 -9.10 -5.11
CA SER A 17 19.63 -10.55 -5.02
C SER A 17 18.58 -11.38 -5.78
N GLY A 18 17.48 -10.75 -6.21
CA GLY A 18 16.33 -11.42 -6.82
C GLY A 18 15.40 -12.11 -5.82
N ARG A 19 15.71 -12.08 -4.52
CA ARG A 19 14.84 -12.65 -3.48
C ARG A 19 13.56 -11.82 -3.33
N SER A 20 12.44 -12.49 -3.17
CA SER A 20 11.15 -11.91 -2.81
C SER A 20 10.42 -12.77 -1.80
N GLU A 21 9.54 -12.16 -1.01
CA GLU A 21 8.74 -12.81 0.02
C GLU A 21 7.36 -12.18 0.06
N ASP A 22 6.31 -12.99 0.08
CA ASP A 22 4.97 -12.50 0.36
C ASP A 22 4.73 -12.53 1.87
N ARG A 23 4.88 -11.37 2.52
CA ARG A 23 4.78 -11.27 3.98
C ARG A 23 3.38 -11.53 4.52
N LEU A 24 2.35 -11.54 3.67
CA LEU A 24 1.03 -12.04 4.07
C LEU A 24 1.09 -13.53 4.48
N GLU A 25 2.10 -14.29 4.03
CA GLU A 25 2.28 -15.69 4.43
C GLU A 25 3.03 -15.83 5.76
N SER A 26 3.50 -14.73 6.36
CA SER A 26 4.21 -14.71 7.64
C SER A 26 3.25 -14.37 8.79
N PRO A 27 2.98 -15.30 9.72
CA PRO A 27 2.15 -15.03 10.89
C PRO A 27 2.69 -13.92 11.80
N GLU A 28 4.02 -13.86 11.94
CA GLU A 28 4.69 -12.82 12.72
C GLU A 28 4.44 -11.44 12.12
N TRP A 29 4.63 -11.31 10.80
CA TRP A 29 4.39 -10.06 10.10
C TRP A 29 2.93 -9.65 10.16
N ILE A 30 1.98 -10.58 9.96
CA ILE A 30 0.55 -10.32 10.11
C ILE A 30 0.24 -9.76 11.50
N GLY A 31 0.77 -10.39 12.56
CA GLY A 31 0.53 -9.95 13.93
C GLY A 31 1.05 -8.53 14.20
N GLN A 32 2.26 -8.22 13.71
CA GLN A 32 2.83 -6.87 13.82
C GLN A 32 2.01 -5.85 13.02
N TRP A 33 1.68 -6.16 11.77
CA TRP A 33 0.95 -5.30 10.86
C TRP A 33 -0.45 -4.96 11.39
N LEU A 34 -1.20 -5.94 11.91
CA LEU A 34 -2.49 -5.71 12.54
C LEU A 34 -2.38 -4.76 13.75
N SER A 35 -1.37 -4.96 14.60
CA SER A 35 -1.13 -4.12 15.77
C SER A 35 -0.80 -2.67 15.41
N GLU A 36 0.12 -2.48 14.45
CA GLU A 36 0.55 -1.15 13.97
C GLU A 36 -0.62 -0.33 13.41
N HIS A 37 -1.54 -0.98 12.70
CA HIS A 37 -2.72 -0.34 12.13
C HIS A 37 -3.97 -0.40 13.01
N ARG A 38 -3.87 -0.92 14.23
CA ARG A 38 -4.99 -1.07 15.18
C ARG A 38 -6.16 -1.88 14.60
N LEU A 39 -5.85 -2.87 13.78
CA LEU A 39 -6.79 -3.82 13.21
C LEU A 39 -6.86 -5.07 14.10
N THR A 40 -8.01 -5.71 14.14
CA THR A 40 -8.22 -6.93 14.96
C THR A 40 -8.75 -8.07 14.10
N ALA A 41 -8.02 -9.19 14.10
CA ALA A 41 -8.42 -10.44 13.47
C ALA A 41 -8.54 -11.55 14.53
N PRO A 42 -9.57 -12.40 14.50
CA PRO A 42 -9.74 -13.49 15.47
C PRO A 42 -8.80 -14.68 15.19
N HIS A 43 -8.29 -14.81 13.97
CA HIS A 43 -7.39 -15.87 13.52
C HIS A 43 -6.52 -15.38 12.35
N LEU A 44 -5.49 -16.15 12.00
CA LEU A 44 -4.76 -15.96 10.74
C LEU A 44 -5.69 -16.17 9.53
N PRO A 45 -5.41 -15.56 8.35
CA PRO A 45 -6.26 -15.75 7.19
C PRO A 45 -6.32 -17.23 6.80
N SER A 46 -7.53 -17.73 6.57
CA SER A 46 -7.75 -19.00 5.88
C SER A 46 -7.20 -18.93 4.44
N PRO A 47 -7.01 -20.08 3.76
CA PRO A 47 -6.56 -20.08 2.37
C PRO A 47 -7.45 -19.26 1.43
N GLN A 48 -8.77 -19.24 1.66
CA GLN A 48 -9.69 -18.45 0.85
C GLN A 48 -9.55 -16.95 1.14
N GLU A 49 -9.50 -16.54 2.41
CA GLU A 49 -9.28 -15.14 2.79
C GLU A 49 -7.92 -14.63 2.27
N MET A 50 -6.89 -15.48 2.29
CA MET A 50 -5.59 -15.16 1.71
C MET A 50 -5.68 -14.87 0.21
N VAL A 51 -6.48 -15.65 -0.54
CA VAL A 51 -6.71 -15.40 -1.97
C VAL A 51 -7.41 -14.06 -2.19
N GLU A 52 -8.43 -13.74 -1.39
CA GLU A 52 -9.13 -12.45 -1.51
C GLU A 52 -8.25 -11.26 -1.15
N LEU A 53 -7.39 -11.37 -0.12
CA LEU A 53 -6.39 -10.35 0.19
C LEU A 53 -5.41 -10.15 -0.98
N LYS A 54 -4.90 -11.23 -1.56
CA LYS A 54 -3.97 -11.10 -2.71
C LYS A 54 -4.66 -10.47 -3.93
N LYS A 55 -5.92 -10.80 -4.20
CA LYS A 55 -6.73 -10.13 -5.25
C LYS A 55 -6.91 -8.65 -4.97
N LEU A 56 -7.22 -8.27 -3.74
CA LEU A 56 -7.31 -6.87 -3.33
C LEU A 56 -5.97 -6.16 -3.54
N ARG A 57 -4.84 -6.79 -3.17
CA ARG A 57 -3.50 -6.23 -3.40
C ARG A 57 -3.24 -5.98 -4.88
N ASP A 58 -3.60 -6.92 -5.74
CA ASP A 58 -3.44 -6.79 -7.19
C ASP A 58 -4.35 -5.67 -7.77
N LEU A 59 -5.59 -5.56 -7.27
CA LEU A 59 -6.51 -4.47 -7.61
C LEU A 59 -5.92 -3.10 -7.27
N LEU A 60 -5.46 -2.93 -6.02
CA LEU A 60 -4.85 -1.67 -5.58
C LEU A 60 -3.61 -1.33 -6.41
N LEU A 61 -2.81 -2.34 -6.77
CA LEU A 61 -1.62 -2.14 -7.59
C LEU A 61 -1.97 -1.64 -8.99
N ARG A 62 -3.02 -2.18 -9.63
CA ARG A 62 -3.49 -1.69 -10.95
C ARG A 62 -3.91 -0.23 -10.89
N ILE A 63 -4.66 0.14 -9.86
CA ILE A 63 -5.10 1.54 -9.66
C ILE A 63 -3.88 2.46 -9.45
N VAL A 64 -2.92 2.04 -8.61
CA VAL A 64 -1.67 2.79 -8.39
C VAL A 64 -0.88 2.95 -9.69
N GLN A 65 -0.78 1.91 -10.52
CA GLN A 65 -0.07 1.97 -11.79
C GLN A 65 -0.69 3.01 -12.73
N ALA A 66 -2.02 3.05 -12.84
CA ALA A 66 -2.73 4.07 -13.60
C ALA A 66 -2.43 5.48 -13.07
N CYS A 67 -2.62 5.71 -11.76
CA CYS A 67 -2.34 7.00 -11.12
C CYS A 67 -0.88 7.44 -11.31
N ALA A 68 0.08 6.52 -11.15
CA ALA A 68 1.50 6.80 -11.32
C ALA A 68 1.90 7.11 -12.77
N ALA A 69 1.16 6.56 -13.74
CA ALA A 69 1.31 6.88 -15.16
C ALA A 69 0.61 8.19 -15.57
N GLY A 70 -0.12 8.83 -14.64
CA GLY A 70 -0.91 10.04 -14.92
C GLY A 70 -2.22 9.76 -15.67
N SER A 71 -2.64 8.49 -15.76
CA SER A 71 -3.94 8.11 -16.29
C SER A 71 -4.97 7.97 -15.17
N GLN A 72 -6.25 7.97 -15.55
CA GLN A 72 -7.33 7.67 -14.61
C GLN A 72 -7.40 6.16 -14.35
N PRO A 73 -7.76 5.73 -13.13
CA PRO A 73 -8.07 4.33 -12.85
C PRO A 73 -9.22 3.81 -13.72
N ASP A 74 -9.22 2.51 -14.00
CA ASP A 74 -10.32 1.86 -14.73
C ASP A 74 -11.62 1.95 -13.90
N PRO A 75 -12.76 2.39 -14.48
CA PRO A 75 -14.06 2.35 -13.82
C PRO A 75 -14.44 0.98 -13.26
N GLU A 76 -14.02 -0.12 -13.89
CA GLU A 76 -14.25 -1.48 -13.39
C GLU A 76 -13.46 -1.75 -12.10
N ASP A 77 -12.18 -1.34 -12.04
CA ASP A 77 -11.37 -1.44 -10.83
C ASP A 77 -11.96 -0.57 -9.69
N LEU A 78 -12.48 0.62 -10.00
CA LEU A 78 -13.20 1.45 -9.01
C LEU A 78 -14.50 0.77 -8.54
N GLY A 79 -15.21 0.07 -9.43
CA GLY A 79 -16.38 -0.72 -9.10
C GLY A 79 -16.06 -1.89 -8.16
N GLU A 80 -14.97 -2.61 -8.41
CA GLU A 80 -14.47 -3.67 -7.52
C GLU A 80 -14.05 -3.10 -6.16
N LEU A 81 -13.34 -1.97 -6.13
CA LEU A 81 -12.95 -1.31 -4.87
C LEU A 81 -14.18 -0.96 -4.01
N ASN A 82 -15.24 -0.44 -4.64
CA ASN A 82 -16.50 -0.17 -3.96
C ASN A 82 -17.18 -1.45 -3.45
N ARG A 83 -17.10 -2.57 -4.17
CA ARG A 83 -17.62 -3.86 -3.70
C ARG A 83 -16.87 -4.34 -2.47
N VAL A 84 -15.54 -4.31 -2.49
CA VAL A 84 -14.72 -4.71 -1.32
C VAL A 84 -15.03 -3.83 -0.10
N MET A 85 -15.21 -2.52 -0.26
CA MET A 85 -15.63 -1.65 0.85
C MET A 85 -17.03 -1.99 1.37
N ALA A 86 -17.96 -2.36 0.49
CA ALA A 86 -19.34 -2.70 0.88
C ALA A 86 -19.41 -4.00 1.70
N ASP A 87 -18.47 -4.92 1.53
CA ASP A 87 -18.43 -6.20 2.26
C ASP A 87 -18.08 -6.03 3.75
N GLY A 88 -17.49 -4.89 4.16
CA GLY A 88 -17.16 -4.58 5.55
C GLY A 88 -17.91 -3.34 6.07
N PRO A 89 -19.16 -3.50 6.54
CA PRO A 89 -19.97 -2.39 6.99
C PRO A 89 -19.41 -1.68 8.22
N VAL A 90 -19.45 -0.34 8.18
CA VAL A 90 -19.09 0.56 9.27
C VAL A 90 -20.29 1.37 9.73
N VAL A 91 -20.28 1.79 10.99
CA VAL A 91 -21.21 2.80 11.52
C VAL A 91 -20.48 4.10 11.79
N ARG A 92 -21.16 5.22 11.52
CA ARG A 92 -20.63 6.55 11.83
C ARG A 92 -20.77 6.84 13.31
N GLN A 93 -19.68 7.25 13.96
CA GLN A 93 -19.66 7.66 15.36
C GLN A 93 -18.97 9.01 15.51
N ILE A 94 -19.46 9.84 16.43
CA ILE A 94 -18.76 11.07 16.80
C ILE A 94 -17.80 10.76 17.94
N VAL A 95 -16.53 11.12 17.74
CA VAL A 95 -15.46 10.95 18.74
C VAL A 95 -14.80 12.29 19.03
N GLN A 96 -14.25 12.44 20.24
CA GLN A 96 -13.53 13.65 20.65
C GLN A 96 -12.05 13.32 20.84
N ILE A 97 -11.19 13.98 20.05
CA ILE A 97 -9.72 13.83 20.09
C ILE A 97 -9.14 15.25 20.21
N ASP A 98 -8.26 15.48 21.17
CA ASP A 98 -7.61 16.79 21.40
C ASP A 98 -8.59 17.99 21.40
N GLN A 99 -9.73 17.83 22.09
CA GLN A 99 -10.80 18.82 22.17
C GLN A 99 -11.48 19.19 20.85
N ARG A 100 -11.33 18.36 19.81
CA ARG A 100 -12.02 18.49 18.53
C ARG A 100 -12.92 17.29 18.29
N TYR A 101 -14.08 17.55 17.69
CA TYR A 101 -15.00 16.51 17.28
C TYR A 101 -14.61 15.99 15.89
N HIS A 102 -14.57 14.67 15.77
CA HIS A 102 -14.31 13.95 14.53
C HIS A 102 -15.46 12.99 14.27
N LEU A 103 -15.85 12.86 13.01
CA LEU A 103 -16.73 11.78 12.58
C LEU A 103 -15.84 10.61 12.18
N ASP A 104 -16.02 9.49 12.86
CA ASP A 104 -15.27 8.26 12.64
C ASP A 104 -16.18 7.17 12.06
N CYS A 105 -15.57 6.23 11.34
CA CYS A 105 -16.24 5.06 10.79
C CYS A 105 -15.77 3.83 11.58
N VAL A 106 -16.64 3.29 12.41
CA VAL A 106 -16.30 2.16 13.29
C VAL A 106 -16.76 0.85 12.65
N PRO A 107 -15.87 -0.14 12.47
CA PRO A 107 -16.23 -1.46 11.97
C PRO A 107 -17.32 -2.13 12.79
N THR A 108 -18.28 -2.76 12.12
CA THR A 108 -19.36 -3.50 12.80
C THR A 108 -19.14 -5.01 12.85
N LEU A 109 -18.25 -5.52 12.01
CA LEU A 109 -17.86 -6.92 11.95
C LEU A 109 -16.39 -7.10 12.37
N LEU A 110 -16.03 -8.35 12.66
CA LEU A 110 -14.65 -8.76 12.86
C LEU A 110 -14.25 -9.76 11.75
N GLY A 111 -12.96 -9.87 11.49
CA GLY A 111 -12.42 -10.84 10.54
C GLY A 111 -11.88 -10.23 9.26
N TRP A 112 -11.41 -11.08 8.35
CA TRP A 112 -10.61 -10.67 7.21
C TRP A 112 -11.39 -9.95 6.12
N THR A 113 -12.69 -10.20 5.99
CA THR A 113 -13.58 -9.42 5.11
C THR A 113 -13.63 -7.95 5.54
N GLN A 114 -13.84 -7.69 6.84
CA GLN A 114 -13.83 -6.33 7.37
C GLN A 114 -12.44 -5.69 7.21
N ILE A 115 -11.36 -6.42 7.50
CA ILE A 115 -9.99 -5.91 7.31
C ILE A 115 -9.74 -5.55 5.84
N GLY A 116 -10.20 -6.37 4.89
CA GLY A 116 -10.16 -6.06 3.46
C GLY A 116 -10.88 -4.75 3.12
N ALA A 117 -12.07 -4.54 3.69
CA ALA A 117 -12.82 -3.30 3.53
C ALA A 117 -12.09 -2.08 4.13
N GLU A 118 -11.46 -2.21 5.30
CA GLU A 118 -10.67 -1.13 5.91
C GLU A 118 -9.43 -0.75 5.08
N ILE A 119 -8.75 -1.74 4.50
CA ILE A 119 -7.65 -1.49 3.55
C ILE A 119 -8.17 -0.72 2.34
N ALA A 120 -9.28 -1.19 1.75
CA ALA A 120 -9.91 -0.56 0.59
C ALA A 120 -10.37 0.87 0.88
N ALA A 121 -10.98 1.10 2.04
CA ALA A 121 -11.41 2.42 2.51
C ALA A 121 -10.23 3.36 2.74
N SER A 122 -9.14 2.88 3.35
CA SER A 122 -7.90 3.66 3.52
C SER A 122 -7.32 4.11 2.16
N PHE A 123 -7.36 3.22 1.17
CA PHE A 123 -6.95 3.54 -0.19
C PHE A 123 -7.89 4.55 -0.86
N ALA A 124 -9.21 4.34 -0.77
CA ALA A 124 -10.22 5.23 -1.32
C ALA A 124 -10.15 6.63 -0.71
N GLN A 125 -9.90 6.76 0.60
CA GLN A 125 -9.68 8.05 1.25
C GLN A 125 -8.47 8.78 0.67
N THR A 126 -7.41 8.04 0.33
CA THR A 126 -6.23 8.61 -0.33
C THR A 126 -6.56 9.11 -1.73
N LEU A 127 -7.42 8.40 -2.48
CA LEU A 127 -7.90 8.84 -3.79
C LEU A 127 -8.80 10.08 -3.71
N ALA A 128 -9.63 10.18 -2.67
CA ALA A 128 -10.62 11.24 -2.51
C ALA A 128 -10.01 12.54 -1.97
N ASP A 129 -9.19 12.44 -0.92
CA ASP A 129 -8.72 13.62 -0.17
C ASP A 129 -7.34 14.11 -0.59
N LYS A 130 -6.57 13.24 -1.25
CA LYS A 130 -5.20 13.55 -1.66
C LYS A 130 -5.07 13.55 -3.17
N ASP A 131 -3.97 14.10 -3.65
CA ASP A 131 -3.65 14.12 -5.08
C ASP A 131 -3.17 12.72 -5.52
N PRO A 132 -3.95 11.94 -6.32
CA PRO A 132 -3.57 10.59 -6.73
C PRO A 132 -2.33 10.58 -7.62
N ALA A 133 -2.05 11.70 -8.31
CA ALA A 133 -0.84 11.85 -9.13
C ALA A 133 0.44 11.91 -8.29
N ARG A 134 0.37 11.81 -6.96
CA ARG A 134 1.53 11.62 -6.07
C ARG A 134 1.75 10.15 -5.66
N MET A 135 0.87 9.23 -6.03
CA MET A 135 1.17 7.81 -5.94
C MET A 135 2.32 7.47 -6.90
N ARG A 136 3.29 6.71 -6.41
CA ARG A 136 4.53 6.40 -7.12
C ARG A 136 4.95 4.96 -6.87
N ILE A 137 5.68 4.41 -7.84
CA ILE A 137 6.39 3.14 -7.73
C ILE A 137 7.89 3.45 -7.75
N CYS A 138 8.64 2.82 -6.84
CA CYS A 138 10.08 3.03 -6.73
C CYS A 138 10.78 2.69 -8.06
N SER A 139 11.56 3.63 -8.60
CA SER A 139 12.31 3.44 -9.86
C SER A 139 13.53 2.52 -9.74
N ASN A 140 13.78 1.93 -8.56
CA ASN A 140 14.74 0.83 -8.43
C ASN A 140 14.04 -0.47 -8.87
N PRO A 141 14.48 -1.11 -9.98
CA PRO A 141 13.81 -2.29 -10.54
C PRO A 141 13.80 -3.49 -9.59
N ASP A 142 14.71 -3.53 -8.63
CA ASP A 142 14.76 -4.59 -7.61
C ASP A 142 13.82 -4.34 -6.43
N CYS A 143 13.29 -3.12 -6.28
CA CYS A 143 12.48 -2.72 -5.13
C CYS A 143 10.99 -2.67 -5.46
N LEU A 144 10.62 -1.83 -6.44
CA LEU A 144 9.23 -1.62 -6.87
C LEU A 144 8.22 -1.27 -5.75
N TRP A 145 8.68 -0.82 -4.58
CA TRP A 145 7.78 -0.38 -3.52
C TRP A 145 6.88 0.76 -3.98
N VAL A 146 5.61 0.65 -3.61
CA VAL A 146 4.61 1.69 -3.78
C VAL A 146 4.73 2.69 -2.63
N TYR A 147 4.63 3.98 -2.94
CA TYR A 147 4.66 5.03 -1.93
C TYR A 147 3.86 6.25 -2.39
N TYR A 148 3.51 7.10 -1.43
CA TYR A 148 2.92 8.40 -1.67
C TYR A 148 4.00 9.50 -1.55
N ASP A 149 4.20 10.31 -2.59
CA ASP A 149 5.17 11.41 -2.54
C ASP A 149 4.59 12.63 -1.82
N ASP A 150 4.75 12.63 -0.50
CA ASP A 150 4.35 13.74 0.37
C ASP A 150 5.36 14.89 0.42
N THR A 151 6.42 14.83 -0.42
CA THR A 151 7.39 15.93 -0.47
C THR A 151 6.80 17.16 -1.15
N ARG A 152 7.34 18.33 -0.81
CA ARG A 152 6.90 19.61 -1.38
C ARG A 152 7.06 19.67 -2.89
N ASN A 153 8.19 19.16 -3.40
CA ASN A 153 8.59 19.32 -4.80
C ASN A 153 8.09 18.18 -5.70
N ARG A 154 7.44 17.14 -5.15
CA ARG A 154 6.84 16.01 -5.89
C ARG A 154 7.82 15.30 -6.83
N SER A 155 9.10 15.28 -6.43
CA SER A 155 10.21 14.89 -7.30
C SER A 155 10.86 13.57 -6.88
N LYS A 156 10.29 12.85 -5.90
CA LYS A 156 10.85 11.57 -5.49
C LYS A 156 10.78 10.59 -6.65
N ARG A 157 11.89 9.89 -6.88
CA ARG A 157 11.98 8.76 -7.82
C ARG A 157 12.09 7.42 -7.09
N TYR A 158 12.44 7.46 -5.81
CA TYR A 158 12.70 6.28 -5.00
C TYR A 158 11.86 6.37 -3.72
N CYS A 159 11.43 5.23 -3.20
CA CYS A 159 10.65 5.16 -1.95
C CYS A 159 11.40 5.86 -0.80
N ASP A 160 12.69 5.59 -0.69
CA ASP A 160 13.61 6.21 0.26
C ASP A 160 14.90 6.66 -0.45
N ASP A 161 15.25 7.94 -0.26
CA ASP A 161 16.43 8.55 -0.88
C ASP A 161 17.74 8.04 -0.27
N LYS A 162 17.75 7.72 1.04
CA LYS A 162 18.92 7.22 1.75
C LYS A 162 19.21 5.75 1.46
N LEU A 163 18.19 4.97 1.09
CA LEU A 163 18.30 3.56 0.71
C LEU A 163 18.37 3.41 -0.81
N CYS A 164 17.21 3.31 -1.49
CA CYS A 164 17.14 3.08 -2.92
C CYS A 164 17.78 4.22 -3.73
N GLY A 165 17.59 5.47 -3.31
CA GLY A 165 18.20 6.62 -3.99
C GLY A 165 19.73 6.56 -4.02
N ASN A 166 20.36 6.34 -2.86
CA ASN A 166 21.80 6.18 -2.75
C ASN A 166 22.32 4.95 -3.51
N LEU A 167 21.65 3.79 -3.39
CA LEU A 167 22.05 2.59 -4.13
C LEU A 167 22.05 2.83 -5.64
N MET A 168 20.99 3.44 -6.17
CA MET A 168 20.89 3.73 -7.60
C MET A 168 21.87 4.81 -8.06
N LYS A 169 22.26 5.75 -7.19
CA LYS A 169 23.36 6.69 -7.46
C LYS A 169 24.70 5.96 -7.60
N VAL A 170 25.02 5.06 -6.67
CA VAL A 170 26.27 4.27 -6.70
C VAL A 170 26.33 3.35 -7.92
N ARG A 171 25.24 2.65 -8.25
CA ARG A 171 25.15 1.79 -9.44
C ARG A 171 25.42 2.57 -10.73
N ARG A 172 24.79 3.74 -10.90
CA ARG A 172 25.02 4.63 -12.06
C ARG A 172 26.46 5.12 -12.15
N PHE A 173 27.07 5.47 -11.02
CA PHE A 173 28.48 5.89 -10.99
C PHE A 173 29.42 4.76 -11.45
N ARG A 174 29.25 3.54 -10.92
CA ARG A 174 30.06 2.37 -11.30
C ARG A 174 29.87 1.98 -12.78
N ALA A 175 28.65 2.07 -13.29
CA ALA A 175 28.38 1.78 -14.70
C ALA A 175 29.09 2.75 -15.64
N ARG A 176 29.19 4.04 -15.28
CA ARG A 176 29.94 5.05 -16.06
C ARG A 176 31.45 4.80 -16.04
N GLN A 177 32.01 4.38 -14.91
CA GLN A 177 33.43 4.03 -14.83
C GLN A 177 33.78 2.86 -15.75
N LYS A 178 32.95 1.82 -15.79
CA LYS A 178 33.16 0.66 -16.67
C LYS A 178 32.99 0.94 -18.17
N ALA A 179 32.30 2.02 -18.52
CA ALA A 179 32.06 2.40 -19.92
C ALA A 179 33.06 3.45 -20.44
N GLY A 180 33.91 3.98 -19.56
CA GLY A 180 34.99 4.90 -19.89
C GLY A 180 36.38 4.25 -19.97
N ASP A 181 36.44 2.93 -19.72
CA ASP A 181 37.54 2.02 -20.07
C ASP A 181 37.17 1.28 -21.38
#